data_AF-A0A534BV72-F1
#
_entry.id   AF-A0A534BV72-F1
#
_cell.length_a   1.000
_cell.length_b   1.000
_cell.length_c   1.000
_cell.angle_alpha   90.00
_cell.angle_beta   90.00
_cell.angle_gamma   90.00
#
_symmetry.space_group_name_H-M   'P 1'
#
loop_
_entity.id
_entity.type
_entity.pdbx_description
1 polymer ?
#
loop_
_entity_poly.entity_id
_entity_poly.type
_entity_poly.pdbx_seq_one_letter_code
_entity_poly.pdbx_strand_id
1 'polypeptide(L)'
;VTLAALAAMVPRALAAAERLASEHGVSATVVDVRSLVPLDTATLLREIQHTGRLVTIEENPRLCGWGAEIVSIAAHEIFYSLDGPALRITTPHLPLPSADNLEDAVLPTVDRIVKEIVETFD
;
A
#
# COMPACT_ATOMS: atom_id res chain seq x y z
N VAL A 1 5.05 1.46 -9.72
CA VAL A 1 4.86 1.48 -8.25
C VAL A 1 4.38 0.10 -7.80
N THR A 2 4.90 -0.44 -6.70
CA THR A 2 4.43 -1.70 -6.10
C THR A 2 3.44 -1.41 -4.97
N LEU A 3 2.21 -1.92 -5.09
CA LEU A 3 1.14 -1.80 -4.11
C LEU A 3 1.01 -3.13 -3.35
N ALA A 4 1.48 -3.18 -2.11
CA ALA A 4 1.29 -4.32 -1.22
C ALA A 4 -0.04 -4.17 -0.48
N ALA A 5 -0.94 -5.14 -0.66
CA ALA A 5 -2.27 -5.15 -0.05
C ALA A 5 -2.60 -6.52 0.53
N LEU A 6 -3.59 -6.56 1.43
CA LEU A 6 -4.09 -7.80 2.05
C LEU A 6 -5.61 -7.77 2.12
N ALA A 7 -6.24 -8.93 1.97
CA ALA A 7 -7.68 -9.13 2.17
C ALA A 7 -8.55 -8.10 1.42
N ALA A 8 -9.43 -7.38 2.11
CA ALA A 8 -10.38 -6.45 1.49
C ALA A 8 -9.72 -5.26 0.78
N MET A 9 -8.44 -4.99 1.05
CA MET A 9 -7.67 -3.95 0.36
C MET A 9 -7.19 -4.38 -1.03
N VAL A 10 -7.12 -5.69 -1.33
CA VAL A 10 -6.62 -6.18 -2.64
C VAL A 10 -7.52 -5.73 -3.80
N PRO A 11 -8.87 -5.89 -3.77
CA PRO A 11 -9.72 -5.37 -4.82
C PRO A 11 -9.63 -3.85 -4.96
N ARG A 12 -9.47 -3.12 -3.85
CA ARG A 12 -9.31 -1.65 -3.88
C ARG A 12 -7.98 -1.24 -4.51
N ALA A 13 -6.91 -1.97 -4.23
CA ALA A 13 -5.59 -1.76 -4.84
C ALA A 13 -5.59 -2.05 -6.34
N LEU A 14 -6.29 -3.10 -6.79
CA LEU A 14 -6.48 -3.40 -8.22
C LEU A 14 -7.23 -2.27 -8.94
N ALA A 15 -8.37 -1.82 -8.38
CA ALA A 15 -9.12 -0.70 -8.95
C ALA A 15 -8.29 0.60 -8.96
N ALA A 16 -7.48 0.85 -7.92
CA ALA A 16 -6.57 1.99 -7.90
C ALA A 16 -5.47 1.87 -8.97
N ALA A 17 -4.91 0.68 -9.19
CA ALA A 17 -3.92 0.45 -10.25
C ALA A 17 -4.48 0.74 -11.65
N GLU A 18 -5.72 0.34 -11.94
CA GLU A 18 -6.41 0.65 -13.20
C GLU A 18 -6.60 2.16 -13.39
N ARG A 19 -6.99 2.87 -12.33
CA ARG A 19 -7.17 4.33 -12.36
C ARG A 19 -5.85 5.08 -12.49
N LEU A 20 -4.82 4.68 -11.75
CA LEU A 20 -3.47 5.23 -11.87
C LEU A 20 -2.93 5.12 -13.31
N ALA A 21 -3.14 3.97 -13.95
CA ALA A 21 -2.73 3.77 -15.32
C ALA A 21 -3.52 4.64 -16.32
N SER A 22 -4.85 4.71 -16.16
CA SER A 22 -5.72 5.40 -17.12
C SER A 22 -5.80 6.92 -16.94
N GLU A 23 -5.75 7.42 -15.70
CA GLU A 23 -5.89 8.85 -15.36
C GLU A 23 -4.54 9.57 -15.25
N HIS A 24 -3.47 8.86 -14.84
CA HIS A 24 -2.17 9.46 -14.49
C HIS A 24 -0.98 8.86 -15.23
N GLY A 25 -1.17 7.81 -16.04
CA GLY A 25 -0.07 7.12 -16.72
C GLY A 25 0.89 6.39 -15.79
N VAL A 26 0.50 6.15 -14.53
CA VAL A 26 1.31 5.47 -13.52
C VAL A 26 1.07 3.97 -13.58
N SER A 27 2.11 3.21 -13.95
CA SER A 27 2.07 1.74 -13.91
C SER A 27 2.23 1.23 -12.48
N ALA A 28 1.27 0.40 -12.04
CA ALA A 28 1.26 -0.18 -10.71
C ALA A 28 1.18 -1.71 -10.74
N THR A 29 2.07 -2.36 -9.99
CA THR A 29 2.03 -3.81 -9.70
C THR A 29 1.34 -4.02 -8.37
N VAL A 30 0.26 -4.80 -8.33
CA VAL A 30 -0.43 -5.15 -7.07
C VAL A 30 0.08 -6.50 -6.58
N VAL A 31 0.56 -6.53 -5.33
CA VAL A 31 0.96 -7.75 -4.63
C VAL A 31 -0.03 -8.00 -3.50
N ASP A 32 -0.84 -9.05 -3.65
CA ASP A 32 -1.58 -9.63 -2.53
C ASP A 32 -0.61 -10.40 -1.64
N VAL A 33 -0.36 -9.90 -0.44
CA VAL A 33 0.63 -10.49 0.46
C VAL A 33 0.19 -11.84 1.03
N ARG A 34 -1.12 -12.13 1.05
CA ARG A 34 -1.79 -13.36 1.55
C ARG A 34 -1.44 -13.79 2.97
N SER A 35 -0.18 -14.08 3.27
CA SER A 35 0.34 -14.50 4.57
C SER A 35 1.30 -13.46 5.11
N LEU A 36 1.05 -12.98 6.34
CA LEU A 36 1.98 -12.10 7.05
C LEU A 36 3.06 -12.89 7.80
N VAL A 37 2.73 -14.10 8.25
CA VAL A 37 3.66 -14.98 8.97
C VAL A 37 3.45 -16.43 8.50
N PRO A 38 4.40 -17.00 7.74
CA PRO A 38 5.58 -16.35 7.17
C PRO A 38 5.22 -15.40 6.01
N LEU A 39 5.93 -14.27 5.91
CA LEU A 39 5.81 -13.31 4.82
C LEU A 39 6.61 -13.77 3.59
N ASP A 40 6.03 -13.71 2.39
CA ASP A 40 6.76 -13.92 1.13
C ASP A 40 7.56 -12.65 0.75
N THR A 41 8.69 -12.45 1.43
CA THR A 41 9.60 -11.34 1.18
C THR A 41 10.25 -11.43 -0.20
N ALA A 42 10.46 -12.63 -0.73
CA ALA A 42 11.10 -12.82 -2.03
C ALA A 42 10.27 -12.19 -3.17
N THR A 43 8.96 -12.42 -3.18
CA THR A 43 8.06 -11.78 -4.16
C THR A 43 8.00 -10.26 -3.93
N LEU A 44 7.79 -9.82 -2.69
CA LEU A 44 7.68 -8.38 -2.38
C LEU A 44 8.92 -7.60 -2.81
N LEU A 45 10.11 -8.04 -2.39
CA LEU A 45 11.36 -7.33 -2.68
C LEU A 45 11.65 -7.30 -4.18
N ARG A 46 11.43 -8.42 -4.90
CA ARG A 46 11.59 -8.45 -6.36
C ARG A 46 10.73 -7.39 -7.05
N GLU A 47 9.44 -7.32 -6.73
CA GLU A 47 8.55 -6.36 -7.37
C GLU A 47 8.88 -4.91 -6.96
N ILE A 48 9.26 -4.67 -5.69
CA ILE A 48 9.68 -3.34 -5.23
C ILE A 48 10.94 -2.89 -5.99
N GLN A 49 11.95 -3.76 -6.12
CA GLN A 49 13.16 -3.44 -6.88
C GLN A 49 12.87 -3.19 -8.36
N HIS A 50 11.90 -3.90 -8.94
CA HIS A 50 11.50 -3.68 -10.33
C HIS A 50 10.83 -2.32 -10.55
N THR A 51 9.99 -1.86 -9.60
CA THR A 51 9.25 -0.61 -9.78
C THR A 51 9.85 0.61 -9.10
N GLY A 52 10.85 0.41 -8.23
CA GLY A 52 11.53 1.45 -7.46
C GLY A 52 10.69 2.08 -6.33
N ARG A 53 9.39 1.78 -6.21
CA ARG A 53 8.49 2.49 -5.27
C ARG A 53 7.59 1.50 -4.53
N LEU A 54 7.47 1.68 -3.22
CA LEU A 54 6.65 0.85 -2.33
C LEU A 54 5.48 1.65 -1.75
N VAL A 55 4.28 1.10 -1.85
CA VAL A 55 3.08 1.56 -1.14
C VAL A 55 2.46 0.36 -0.41
N THR A 56 2.20 0.47 0.89
CA THR A 56 1.40 -0.52 1.62
C THR A 56 -0.01 0.02 1.84
N ILE A 57 -1.03 -0.81 1.61
CA ILE A 57 -2.45 -0.44 1.74
C ILE A 57 -3.08 -1.37 2.78
N GLU A 58 -3.41 -0.83 3.95
CA GLU A 58 -3.93 -1.59 5.08
C GLU A 58 -5.14 -0.91 5.73
N GLU A 59 -6.12 -1.71 6.15
CA GLU A 59 -7.26 -1.25 6.96
C GLU A 59 -6.91 -1.12 8.45
N ASN A 60 -5.71 -1.54 8.85
CA ASN A 60 -5.21 -1.41 10.21
C ASN A 60 -4.70 0.02 10.50
N PRO A 61 -4.71 0.44 11.77
CA PRO A 61 -4.10 1.69 12.17
C PRO A 61 -2.62 1.73 11.82
N ARG A 62 -2.13 2.93 11.48
CA ARG A 62 -0.74 3.13 11.05
C ARG A 62 0.33 2.65 12.04
N LEU A 63 0.10 2.73 13.35
CA LEU A 63 1.10 2.38 14.36
C LEU A 63 1.03 0.87 14.59
N CYS A 64 2.19 0.21 14.51
CA CYS A 64 2.28 -1.26 14.61
C CYS A 64 1.44 -2.03 13.57
N GLY A 65 1.00 -1.37 12.50
CA GLY A 65 0.43 -2.01 11.32
C GLY A 65 1.47 -2.82 10.56
N TRP A 66 1.02 -3.85 9.84
CA TRP A 66 1.92 -4.77 9.12
C TRP A 66 2.70 -4.07 8.00
N GLY A 67 2.16 -2.97 7.46
CA GLY A 67 2.88 -2.16 6.49
C GLY A 67 4.20 -1.59 7.04
N ALA A 68 4.30 -1.40 8.37
CA ALA A 68 5.55 -0.97 8.99
C ALA A 68 6.66 -2.02 8.88
N GLU A 69 6.31 -3.31 8.99
CA GLU A 69 7.28 -4.40 8.89
C GLU A 69 7.81 -4.54 7.46
N ILE A 70 6.94 -4.47 6.45
CA ILE A 70 7.36 -4.50 5.03
C ILE A 70 8.29 -3.34 4.72
N VAL A 71 7.96 -2.13 5.19
CA VAL A 71 8.83 -0.96 5.00
C VAL A 71 10.17 -1.13 5.71
N SER A 72 10.18 -1.70 6.93
CA SER A 72 11.41 -2.01 7.67
C SER A 72 12.31 -2.98 6.89
N ILE A 73 11.74 -4.09 6.40
CA ILE A 73 12.46 -5.09 5.60
C ILE A 73 12.99 -4.46 4.30
N ALA A 74 12.16 -3.72 3.56
CA ALA A 74 12.59 -3.09 2.31
C ALA A 74 13.70 -2.05 2.54
N ALA A 75 13.59 -1.25 3.59
CA ALA A 75 14.62 -0.28 3.96
C ALA A 75 15.92 -0.95 4.45
N HIS A 76 15.85 -2.15 5.00
CA HIS A 76 17.04 -2.89 5.42
C HIS A 76 17.72 -3.61 4.25
N GLU A 77 16.95 -4.29 3.41
CA GLU A 77 17.48 -5.21 2.41
C GLU A 77 17.72 -4.56 1.04
N ILE A 78 16.89 -3.58 0.65
CA ILE A 78 16.88 -3.01 -0.70
C ILE A 78 16.81 -1.48 -0.71
N PHE A 79 17.34 -0.81 0.31
CA PHE A 79 17.30 0.65 0.45
C PHE A 79 17.67 1.41 -0.84
N TYR A 80 18.75 1.00 -1.50
CA TYR A 80 19.26 1.65 -2.71
C TYR A 80 18.43 1.37 -3.98
N SER A 81 17.47 0.44 -3.91
CA SER A 81 16.51 0.20 -4.98
C SER A 81 15.24 1.05 -4.83
N LEU A 82 15.10 1.82 -3.75
CA LEU A 82 13.97 2.72 -3.55
C LEU A 82 14.23 4.09 -4.18
N ASP A 83 13.42 4.46 -5.16
CA ASP A 83 13.43 5.74 -5.87
C ASP A 83 12.59 6.83 -5.17
N GLY A 84 12.39 6.69 -3.86
CA GLY A 84 11.59 7.61 -3.06
C GLY A 84 11.16 7.01 -1.71
N PRO A 85 10.46 7.80 -0.87
CA PRO A 85 9.94 7.31 0.39
C PRO A 85 8.89 6.21 0.16
N ALA A 86 8.89 5.19 1.02
CA ALA A 86 7.78 4.23 1.06
C ALA A 86 6.53 4.91 1.66
N LEU A 87 5.38 4.73 1.00
CA LEU A 87 4.11 5.27 1.43
C LEU A 87 3.29 4.20 2.18
N ARG A 88 2.61 4.59 3.27
CA ARG A 88 1.73 3.69 4.02
C ARG A 88 0.34 4.30 4.11
N ILE A 89 -0.60 3.75 3.35
CA ILE A 89 -2.01 4.15 3.31
C ILE A 89 -2.77 3.25 4.30
N THR A 90 -3.30 3.88 5.34
CA THR A 90 -3.76 3.23 6.57
C THR A 90 -5.04 3.87 7.08
N THR A 91 -5.71 3.23 8.06
CA THR A 91 -6.69 3.95 8.87
C THR A 91 -6.00 4.96 9.81
N PRO A 92 -6.68 6.08 10.15
CA PRO A 92 -6.21 7.02 11.16
C PRO A 92 -6.01 6.33 12.53
N HIS A 93 -5.26 6.99 13.43
CA HIS A 93 -5.00 6.50 14.79
C HIS A 93 -6.23 6.63 15.71
N LEU A 94 -7.28 5.86 15.41
CA LEU A 94 -8.52 5.81 16.16
C LEU A 94 -9.08 4.38 16.19
N PRO A 95 -9.94 4.04 17.17
CA PRO A 95 -10.72 2.81 17.13
C PRO A 95 -11.67 2.82 15.93
N LEU A 96 -11.83 1.67 15.26
CA LEU A 96 -12.73 1.55 14.11
C LEU A 96 -14.17 2.00 14.51
N PRO A 97 -14.73 3.02 13.85
CA PRO A 97 -16.09 3.48 14.14
C PRO A 97 -17.12 2.42 13.74
N SER A 98 -18.21 2.31 14.50
CA SER A 98 -19.29 1.35 14.21
C SER A 98 -20.39 1.89 13.30
N ALA A 99 -20.43 3.20 13.07
CA ALA A 99 -21.40 3.80 12.16
C ALA A 99 -20.86 3.71 10.73
N ASP A 100 -21.63 3.12 9.82
CA ASP A 100 -21.21 2.82 8.44
C ASP A 100 -20.53 4.01 7.75
N ASN A 101 -21.12 5.20 7.86
CA ASN A 101 -20.58 6.41 7.24
C ASN A 101 -19.23 6.85 7.83
N LEU A 102 -18.96 6.54 9.10
CA LEU A 102 -17.69 6.83 9.75
C LEU A 102 -16.67 5.73 9.48
N GLU A 103 -17.09 4.47 9.38
CA GLU A 103 -16.24 3.36 8.95
C GLU A 103 -15.72 3.60 7.53
N ASP A 104 -16.61 3.91 6.60
CA ASP A 104 -16.27 4.25 5.21
C ASP A 104 -15.32 5.44 5.11
N ALA A 105 -15.47 6.43 6.00
CA ALA A 105 -14.62 7.62 6.02
C ALA A 105 -13.19 7.34 6.50
N VAL A 106 -12.96 6.28 7.27
CA VAL A 106 -11.64 5.97 7.84
C VAL A 106 -10.88 4.92 7.02
N LEU A 107 -11.60 3.99 6.38
CA LEU A 107 -11.00 2.95 5.55
C LEU A 107 -10.36 3.53 4.27
N PRO A 108 -9.23 2.97 3.80
CA PRO A 108 -8.64 3.39 2.51
C PRO A 108 -9.61 3.15 1.34
N THR A 109 -10.10 4.22 0.71
CA THR A 109 -10.91 4.14 -0.51
C THR A 109 -10.02 4.14 -1.75
N VAL A 110 -10.56 3.72 -2.91
CA VAL A 110 -9.84 3.78 -4.19
C VAL A 110 -9.41 5.22 -4.49
N ASP A 111 -10.29 6.20 -4.30
CA ASP A 111 -9.98 7.63 -4.48
C ASP A 111 -8.82 8.08 -3.61
N ARG A 112 -8.82 7.69 -2.32
CA ARG A 112 -7.75 8.03 -1.39
C ARG A 112 -6.43 7.39 -1.78
N ILE A 113 -6.45 6.12 -2.21
CA ILE A 113 -5.26 5.41 -2.68
C ILE A 113 -4.63 6.12 -3.88
N VAL A 114 -5.43 6.42 -4.91
CA VAL A 114 -4.96 7.12 -6.12
C VAL A 114 -4.40 8.49 -5.75
N LYS A 115 -5.16 9.28 -4.98
CA LYS A 115 -4.76 10.63 -4.57
C LYS A 115 -3.42 10.63 -3.83
N GLU A 116 -3.27 9.82 -2.78
CA GLU A 116 -2.04 9.82 -1.98
C GLU A 116 -0.82 9.36 -2.80
N ILE A 117 -1.00 8.41 -3.72
CA ILE A 117 0.09 7.94 -4.61
C ILE A 117 0.54 9.04 -5.55
N VAL A 118 -0.40 9.73 -6.19
CA VAL A 118 -0.12 10.84 -7.12
C VAL A 118 0.56 11.99 -6.36
N GLU A 119 0.01 12.43 -5.23
CA GLU A 119 0.59 13.51 -4.41
C GLU A 119 1.99 13.19 -3.88
N THR A 120 2.32 11.92 -3.67
CA THR A 120 3.63 11.51 -3.14
C THR A 120 4.69 11.34 -4.23
N PHE A 121 4.28 10.97 -5.45
CA PHE A 121 5.21 10.53 -6.50
C PHE A 121 5.25 11.41 -7.75
N ASP A 122 4.35 12.39 -7.89
CA ASP A 122 4.51 13.54 -8.80
C ASP A 122 5.69 14.43 -8.39
#